data_AF-A0A8C5EH22-F1
#
_entry.id   AF-A0A8C5EH22-F1
#
_cell.length_a   1.000
_cell.length_b   1.000
_cell.length_c   1.000
_cell.angle_alpha   90.00
_cell.angle_beta   90.00
_cell.angle_gamma   90.00
#
_symmetry.space_group_name_H-M   'P 1'
#
loop_
_entity.id
_entity.type
_entity.pdbx_description
1 polymer ?
#
loop_
_entity_poly.entity_id
_entity_poly.type
_entity_poly.pdbx_seq_one_letter_code
_entity_poly.pdbx_strand_id
1 'polypeptide(L)'
;MATSSATPSREAGRSAASTPLSPTRISRLQEKQDLQHLNDRLAVYIDRVRALELENDRLTVKVSEKEEVTTREVTGLKALYESELADARRVLDDTAKERARLQIDLGKVEAELEEMTRSVKKKDADLGTAMSRASALESQLNKSEAALATALSQNAALTAELADVKSSLVKAEDSHAVAKRQLEAETLMRVDLENRCQSLSEDLEFRKSMFEEEVRESRRHQEQRIVEVDSGVRQDYDFKLAQALQDLRKQHDEQVSLYKGELEQTFQAKLYNAKVSSEINDKAMSTAREELQESRVRIESLGYQLSALQKQVTASEDRIRELEEILSAERDKHRRAIEGKEVEMSEMRDRMNAQLNEYQELLDVKLALDMEINAYRKLLEGEECRLKLSPSPSSRVSVSRVTGSSSSHSSKRKRVEVEAKDVAEIDLDEGQLLVSEEATSSGAVSISPTDMDGNAVTLNNDTDQDQPMGNWRLKRQVDNEEEIFYKFSPKFVLKSQQSVTVWSANAGMAHSPPTDLLWKSQASWGTGNEMVTSLINADGEEVATRSVTKTQVEVENGEEEEVVVKTGRVSSRECAIM
;
A
#
# COMPACT_ATOMS: atom_id res chain seq x y z
N MET A 1 -68.49 -87.63 -155.89
CA MET A 1 -69.83 -88.08 -156.33
C MET A 1 -70.12 -87.35 -157.64
N ALA A 2 -70.34 -87.99 -158.80
CA ALA A 2 -71.33 -89.03 -159.13
C ALA A 2 -72.77 -88.44 -159.07
N THR A 3 -73.61 -88.45 -160.11
CA THR A 3 -73.54 -89.03 -161.50
C THR A 3 -74.41 -88.17 -162.46
N SER A 4 -74.80 -88.45 -163.74
CA SER A 4 -74.94 -89.70 -164.53
C SER A 4 -74.97 -89.46 -166.07
N SER A 5 -74.99 -90.58 -166.82
CA SER A 5 -75.39 -90.85 -168.22
C SER A 5 -76.78 -90.34 -168.70
N ALA A 6 -77.19 -90.33 -169.99
CA ALA A 6 -76.53 -90.42 -171.32
C ALA A 6 -77.56 -90.24 -172.48
N THR A 7 -77.10 -90.29 -173.75
CA THR A 7 -77.81 -90.38 -175.06
C THR A 7 -78.62 -91.71 -175.24
N PRO A 8 -79.48 -91.99 -176.29
CA PRO A 8 -79.36 -91.57 -177.72
C PRO A 8 -80.62 -91.57 -178.70
N SER A 9 -80.36 -91.19 -179.97
CA SER A 9 -80.83 -91.77 -181.28
C SER A 9 -82.29 -92.14 -181.71
N ARG A 10 -82.73 -91.47 -182.81
CA ARG A 10 -83.21 -91.99 -184.15
C ARG A 10 -84.68 -92.48 -184.39
N GLU A 11 -85.09 -92.31 -185.67
CA GLU A 11 -86.23 -92.92 -186.45
C GLU A 11 -87.63 -92.25 -186.42
N ALA A 12 -88.58 -92.49 -187.35
CA ALA A 12 -88.59 -92.52 -188.84
C ALA A 12 -90.04 -92.79 -189.39
N GLY A 13 -90.48 -92.18 -190.50
CA GLY A 13 -91.76 -92.51 -191.20
C GLY A 13 -92.28 -91.39 -192.13
N ARG A 14 -92.43 -91.58 -193.46
CA ARG A 14 -93.59 -92.13 -194.25
C ARG A 14 -94.80 -91.18 -194.29
N SER A 15 -95.35 -90.75 -195.45
CA SER A 15 -95.86 -91.48 -196.64
C SER A 15 -95.83 -90.58 -197.91
N ALA A 16 -95.96 -90.94 -199.19
CA ALA A 16 -96.34 -92.14 -199.99
C ALA A 16 -97.61 -91.98 -200.89
N ALA A 17 -97.41 -91.43 -202.10
CA ALA A 17 -98.05 -91.68 -203.42
C ALA A 17 -99.58 -91.58 -203.70
N SER A 18 -99.92 -90.91 -204.81
CA SER A 18 -100.99 -91.28 -205.78
C SER A 18 -100.75 -90.69 -207.21
N THR A 19 -101.37 -91.28 -208.24
CA THR A 19 -101.31 -91.00 -209.71
C THR A 19 -102.74 -90.75 -210.29
N PRO A 20 -103.04 -90.37 -211.57
CA PRO A 20 -102.32 -90.37 -212.89
C PRO A 20 -102.23 -88.95 -213.56
N LEU A 21 -101.75 -88.62 -214.79
CA LEU A 21 -101.44 -89.25 -216.13
C LEU A 21 -102.63 -89.33 -217.15
N SER A 22 -102.56 -88.99 -218.46
CA SER A 22 -101.47 -88.33 -219.25
C SER A 22 -101.83 -87.52 -220.55
N PRO A 23 -102.38 -88.05 -221.69
CA PRO A 23 -102.14 -87.45 -223.04
C PRO A 23 -103.39 -86.80 -223.73
N THR A 24 -103.34 -85.99 -224.82
CA THR A 24 -102.44 -85.94 -226.01
C THR A 24 -102.25 -84.53 -226.68
N ARG A 25 -100.98 -84.21 -227.03
CA ARG A 25 -100.52 -83.72 -228.37
C ARG A 25 -101.00 -82.36 -228.98
N ILE A 26 -101.05 -81.27 -228.22
CA ILE A 26 -100.84 -79.88 -228.73
C ILE A 26 -99.73 -79.25 -227.87
N SER A 27 -98.70 -78.59 -228.45
CA SER A 27 -97.36 -78.61 -227.83
C SER A 27 -96.41 -77.43 -228.15
N ARG A 28 -95.37 -77.30 -227.29
CA ARG A 28 -94.08 -76.58 -227.45
C ARG A 28 -93.96 -75.06 -227.29
N LEU A 29 -95.03 -74.26 -227.34
CA LEU A 29 -94.85 -72.80 -227.24
C LEU A 29 -94.78 -72.28 -225.78
N GLN A 30 -95.59 -72.84 -224.87
CA GLN A 30 -95.80 -72.30 -223.53
C GLN A 30 -94.58 -72.47 -222.59
N GLU A 31 -94.03 -73.70 -222.49
CA GLU A 31 -92.98 -74.07 -221.50
C GLU A 31 -91.72 -73.20 -221.55
N LYS A 32 -91.40 -72.59 -222.71
CA LYS A 32 -90.21 -71.74 -222.84
C LYS A 32 -90.35 -70.41 -222.10
N GLN A 33 -91.56 -69.86 -222.00
CA GLN A 33 -91.79 -68.59 -221.31
C GLN A 33 -91.69 -68.75 -219.79
N ASP A 34 -92.26 -69.83 -219.24
CA ASP A 34 -92.26 -70.10 -217.79
C ASP A 34 -90.83 -70.32 -217.25
N LEU A 35 -89.97 -71.03 -218.00
CA LEU A 35 -88.56 -71.24 -217.62
C LEU A 35 -87.72 -69.95 -217.65
N GLN A 36 -88.04 -68.99 -218.52
CA GLN A 36 -87.37 -67.69 -218.53
C GLN A 36 -87.81 -66.87 -217.30
N HIS A 37 -89.12 -66.81 -217.04
CA HIS A 37 -89.70 -66.07 -215.92
C HIS A 37 -89.27 -66.62 -214.54
N LEU A 38 -88.85 -67.89 -214.46
CA LEU A 38 -88.27 -68.49 -213.26
C LEU A 38 -86.80 -68.08 -213.04
N ASN A 39 -85.99 -67.98 -214.11
CA ASN A 39 -84.58 -67.57 -214.01
C ASN A 39 -84.44 -66.10 -213.61
N ASP A 40 -85.24 -65.20 -214.18
CA ASP A 40 -85.23 -63.77 -213.82
C ASP A 40 -85.57 -63.58 -212.32
N ARG A 41 -86.48 -64.41 -211.80
CA ARG A 41 -86.88 -64.43 -210.39
C ARG A 41 -85.80 -65.00 -209.46
N LEU A 42 -84.95 -65.90 -209.95
CA LEU A 42 -83.76 -66.40 -209.25
C LEU A 42 -82.65 -65.34 -209.17
N ALA A 43 -82.42 -64.58 -210.25
CA ALA A 43 -81.43 -63.49 -210.26
C ALA A 43 -81.74 -62.43 -209.19
N VAL A 44 -83.00 -61.97 -209.13
CA VAL A 44 -83.47 -61.02 -208.10
C VAL A 44 -83.28 -61.56 -206.68
N TYR A 45 -83.43 -62.87 -206.47
CA TYR A 45 -83.16 -63.50 -205.18
C TYR A 45 -81.66 -63.53 -204.82
N ILE A 46 -80.78 -63.83 -205.79
CA ILE A 46 -79.33 -63.86 -205.58
C ILE A 46 -78.80 -62.46 -205.25
N ASP A 47 -79.23 -61.43 -205.96
CA ASP A 47 -78.83 -60.05 -205.67
C ASP A 47 -79.39 -59.55 -204.33
N ARG A 48 -80.59 -60.01 -203.92
CA ARG A 48 -81.13 -59.72 -202.59
C ARG A 48 -80.36 -60.43 -201.47
N VAL A 49 -79.88 -61.66 -201.70
CA VAL A 49 -79.00 -62.36 -200.74
C VAL A 49 -77.67 -61.63 -200.61
N ARG A 50 -77.00 -61.28 -201.72
CA ARG A 50 -75.74 -60.50 -201.69
C ARG A 50 -75.87 -59.16 -200.98
N ALA A 51 -77.00 -58.46 -201.16
CA ALA A 51 -77.26 -57.22 -200.45
C ALA A 51 -77.40 -57.43 -198.94
N LEU A 52 -78.01 -58.55 -198.51
CA LEU A 52 -78.13 -58.92 -197.09
C LEU A 52 -76.81 -59.42 -196.51
N GLU A 53 -75.98 -60.11 -197.28
CA GLU A 53 -74.61 -60.51 -196.89
C GLU A 53 -73.74 -59.27 -196.63
N LEU A 54 -73.69 -58.32 -197.57
CA LEU A 54 -73.01 -57.03 -197.40
C LEU A 54 -73.54 -56.20 -196.21
N GLU A 55 -74.85 -56.26 -195.93
CA GLU A 55 -75.45 -55.61 -194.77
C GLU A 55 -75.05 -56.32 -193.46
N ASN A 56 -74.96 -57.65 -193.44
CA ASN A 56 -74.49 -58.43 -192.30
C ASN A 56 -73.01 -58.20 -192.00
N ASP A 57 -72.14 -58.15 -193.01
CA ASP A 57 -70.72 -57.83 -192.85
C ASP A 57 -70.55 -56.43 -192.25
N ARG A 58 -71.29 -55.45 -192.80
CA ARG A 58 -71.33 -54.07 -192.29
C ARG A 58 -71.88 -53.96 -190.86
N LEU A 59 -72.84 -54.80 -190.48
CA LEU A 59 -73.34 -54.87 -189.10
C LEU A 59 -72.32 -55.52 -188.17
N THR A 60 -71.64 -56.57 -188.62
CA THR A 60 -70.59 -57.28 -187.88
C THR A 60 -69.41 -56.36 -187.57
N VAL A 61 -68.95 -55.59 -188.56
CA VAL A 61 -67.92 -54.55 -188.35
C VAL A 61 -68.38 -53.54 -187.29
N LYS A 62 -69.62 -53.01 -187.40
CA LYS A 62 -70.17 -52.07 -186.40
C LYS A 62 -70.36 -52.65 -184.99
N VAL A 63 -70.54 -53.96 -184.86
CA VAL A 63 -70.55 -54.65 -183.56
C VAL A 63 -69.12 -54.67 -183.01
N SER A 64 -68.14 -55.13 -183.80
CA SER A 64 -66.73 -55.14 -183.38
C SER A 64 -66.18 -53.74 -183.06
N GLU A 65 -66.54 -52.70 -183.82
CA GLU A 65 -66.19 -51.30 -183.51
C GLU A 65 -66.75 -50.86 -182.14
N LYS A 66 -67.99 -51.23 -181.83
CA LYS A 66 -68.61 -50.91 -180.52
C LYS A 66 -68.01 -51.73 -179.38
N GLU A 67 -67.68 -52.98 -179.60
CA GLU A 67 -67.00 -53.83 -178.62
C GLU A 67 -65.57 -53.31 -178.35
N GLU A 68 -64.84 -52.89 -179.39
CA GLU A 68 -63.52 -52.24 -179.27
C GLU A 68 -63.58 -50.86 -178.59
N VAL A 69 -64.64 -50.07 -178.79
CA VAL A 69 -64.82 -48.77 -178.10
C VAL A 69 -65.22 -49.00 -176.64
N THR A 70 -66.23 -49.82 -176.37
CA THR A 70 -66.68 -50.07 -174.98
C THR A 70 -65.63 -50.78 -174.13
N THR A 71 -64.85 -51.71 -174.69
CA THR A 71 -63.71 -52.31 -173.97
C THR A 71 -62.59 -51.30 -173.72
N ARG A 72 -62.29 -50.38 -174.65
CA ARG A 72 -61.36 -49.26 -174.41
C ARG A 72 -61.88 -48.32 -173.32
N GLU A 73 -63.16 -47.94 -173.35
CA GLU A 73 -63.80 -47.08 -172.35
C GLU A 73 -63.76 -47.72 -170.95
N VAL A 74 -64.18 -48.98 -170.82
CA VAL A 74 -64.13 -49.72 -169.55
C VAL A 74 -62.69 -49.89 -169.04
N THR A 75 -61.73 -50.16 -169.93
CA THR A 75 -60.31 -50.27 -169.55
C THR A 75 -59.72 -48.92 -169.13
N GLY A 76 -60.11 -47.83 -169.80
CA GLY A 76 -59.73 -46.45 -169.45
C GLY A 76 -60.31 -46.00 -168.11
N LEU A 77 -61.61 -46.22 -167.88
CA LEU A 77 -62.27 -45.97 -166.60
C LEU A 77 -61.65 -46.80 -165.47
N LYS A 78 -61.34 -48.08 -165.73
CA LYS A 78 -60.61 -48.92 -164.78
C LYS A 78 -59.24 -48.33 -164.45
N ALA A 79 -58.45 -47.94 -165.45
CA ALA A 79 -57.12 -47.35 -165.23
C ALA A 79 -57.18 -46.03 -164.46
N LEU A 80 -58.20 -45.19 -164.73
CA LEU A 80 -58.46 -43.97 -163.96
C LEU A 80 -58.76 -44.30 -162.50
N TYR A 81 -59.74 -45.18 -162.21
CA TYR A 81 -60.04 -45.57 -160.83
C TYR A 81 -58.88 -46.28 -160.11
N GLU A 82 -58.07 -47.08 -160.82
CA GLU A 82 -56.85 -47.67 -160.24
C GLU A 82 -55.79 -46.60 -159.91
N SER A 83 -55.69 -45.53 -160.71
CA SER A 83 -54.82 -44.38 -160.40
C SER A 83 -55.35 -43.52 -159.23
N GLU A 84 -56.65 -43.22 -159.19
CA GLU A 84 -57.29 -42.50 -158.10
C GLU A 84 -57.18 -43.26 -156.76
N LEU A 85 -57.36 -44.60 -156.79
CA LEU A 85 -57.14 -45.46 -155.62
C LEU A 85 -55.68 -45.53 -155.20
N ALA A 86 -54.73 -45.46 -156.14
CA ALA A 86 -53.30 -45.41 -155.82
C ALA A 86 -52.92 -44.08 -155.15
N ASP A 87 -53.41 -42.95 -155.66
CA ASP A 87 -53.17 -41.63 -155.06
C ASP A 87 -53.90 -41.44 -153.72
N ALA A 88 -55.13 -41.92 -153.58
CA ALA A 88 -55.85 -41.92 -152.31
C ALA A 88 -55.12 -42.74 -151.24
N ARG A 89 -54.54 -43.90 -151.60
CA ARG A 89 -53.67 -44.69 -150.71
C ARG A 89 -52.38 -43.96 -150.36
N ARG A 90 -51.72 -43.33 -151.34
CA ARG A 90 -50.49 -42.54 -151.13
C ARG A 90 -50.74 -41.40 -150.14
N VAL A 91 -51.83 -40.64 -150.30
CA VAL A 91 -52.21 -39.56 -149.38
C VAL A 91 -52.56 -40.11 -147.99
N LEU A 92 -53.22 -41.27 -147.89
CA LEU A 92 -53.49 -41.93 -146.60
C LEU A 92 -52.20 -42.35 -145.90
N ASP A 93 -51.26 -42.97 -146.62
CA ASP A 93 -49.96 -43.38 -146.07
C ASP A 93 -49.10 -42.17 -145.66
N ASP A 94 -49.08 -41.11 -146.46
CA ASP A 94 -48.30 -39.90 -146.16
C ASP A 94 -48.90 -39.11 -144.98
N THR A 95 -50.22 -38.94 -144.93
CA THR A 95 -50.89 -38.33 -143.76
C THR A 95 -50.78 -39.21 -142.50
N ALA A 96 -50.71 -40.53 -142.63
CA ALA A 96 -50.41 -41.43 -141.52
C ALA A 96 -48.97 -41.28 -141.01
N LYS A 97 -47.98 -41.10 -141.91
CA LYS A 97 -46.58 -40.79 -141.55
C LYS A 97 -46.48 -39.43 -140.87
N GLU A 98 -47.18 -38.41 -141.38
CA GLU A 98 -47.22 -37.07 -140.76
C GLU A 98 -47.87 -37.09 -139.38
N ARG A 99 -49.01 -37.77 -139.22
CA ARG A 99 -49.64 -37.97 -137.91
C ARG A 99 -48.71 -38.69 -136.93
N ALA A 100 -47.98 -39.72 -137.38
CA ALA A 100 -47.01 -40.43 -136.55
C ALA A 100 -45.81 -39.55 -136.15
N ARG A 101 -45.29 -38.72 -137.06
CA ARG A 101 -44.26 -37.71 -136.76
C ARG A 101 -44.76 -36.70 -135.73
N LEU A 102 -45.92 -36.07 -135.98
CA LEU A 102 -46.52 -35.10 -135.07
C LEU A 102 -46.82 -35.70 -133.69
N GLN A 103 -47.22 -36.98 -133.60
CA GLN A 103 -47.43 -37.67 -132.32
C GLN A 103 -46.10 -37.92 -131.58
N ILE A 104 -45.02 -38.26 -132.30
CA ILE A 104 -43.68 -38.40 -131.72
C ILE A 104 -43.16 -37.03 -131.24
N ASP A 105 -43.33 -35.98 -132.04
CA ASP A 105 -42.85 -34.63 -131.71
C ASP A 105 -43.67 -33.97 -130.59
N LEU A 106 -44.98 -34.23 -130.53
CA LEU A 106 -45.82 -33.91 -129.37
C LEU A 106 -45.28 -34.60 -128.10
N GLY A 107 -45.03 -35.91 -128.14
CA GLY A 107 -44.50 -36.65 -127.00
C GLY A 107 -43.11 -36.19 -126.54
N LYS A 108 -42.26 -35.66 -127.46
CA LYS A 108 -41.01 -34.99 -127.08
C LYS A 108 -41.29 -33.68 -126.34
N VAL A 109 -42.13 -32.81 -126.88
CA VAL A 109 -42.46 -31.51 -126.30
C VAL A 109 -43.16 -31.67 -124.94
N GLU A 110 -44.01 -32.69 -124.79
CA GLU A 110 -44.62 -33.07 -123.50
C GLU A 110 -43.55 -33.53 -122.49
N ALA A 111 -42.58 -34.35 -122.91
CA ALA A 111 -41.48 -34.78 -122.04
C ALA A 111 -40.54 -33.63 -121.66
N GLU A 112 -40.20 -32.74 -122.59
CA GLU A 112 -39.41 -31.53 -122.35
C GLU A 112 -40.14 -30.56 -121.41
N LEU A 113 -41.46 -30.40 -121.56
CA LEU A 113 -42.29 -29.60 -120.67
C LEU A 113 -42.38 -30.23 -119.26
N GLU A 114 -42.46 -31.55 -119.16
CA GLU A 114 -42.37 -32.25 -117.88
C GLU A 114 -40.99 -32.07 -117.22
N GLU A 115 -39.89 -32.20 -117.96
CA GLU A 115 -38.54 -31.97 -117.41
C GLU A 115 -38.36 -30.51 -116.96
N MET A 116 -38.77 -29.54 -117.78
CA MET A 116 -38.68 -28.12 -117.45
C MET A 116 -39.58 -27.76 -116.26
N THR A 117 -40.79 -28.29 -116.15
CA THR A 117 -41.66 -28.03 -114.98
C THR A 117 -41.17 -28.73 -113.71
N ARG A 118 -40.54 -29.90 -113.79
CA ARG A 118 -39.81 -30.52 -112.67
C ARG A 118 -38.61 -29.66 -112.25
N SER A 119 -37.86 -29.13 -113.23
CA SER A 119 -36.71 -28.24 -113.00
C SER A 119 -37.10 -26.93 -112.33
N VAL A 120 -38.15 -26.26 -112.82
CA VAL A 120 -38.73 -25.05 -112.20
C VAL A 120 -39.19 -25.32 -110.78
N LYS A 121 -40.00 -26.37 -110.54
CA LYS A 121 -40.44 -26.75 -109.17
C LYS A 121 -39.27 -26.99 -108.22
N LYS A 122 -38.15 -27.56 -108.71
CA LYS A 122 -36.93 -27.70 -107.91
C LYS A 122 -36.28 -26.35 -107.63
N LYS A 123 -36.21 -25.44 -108.62
CA LYS A 123 -35.66 -24.09 -108.43
C LYS A 123 -36.50 -23.23 -107.48
N ASP A 124 -37.83 -23.35 -107.51
CA ASP A 124 -38.72 -22.68 -106.56
C ASP A 124 -38.51 -23.20 -105.13
N ALA A 125 -38.31 -24.51 -104.96
CA ALA A 125 -37.99 -25.10 -103.67
C ALA A 125 -36.58 -24.69 -103.17
N ASP A 126 -35.56 -24.76 -104.03
CA ASP A 126 -34.20 -24.28 -103.75
C ASP A 126 -34.25 -22.79 -103.31
N LEU A 127 -34.99 -21.95 -104.03
CA LEU A 127 -35.17 -20.52 -103.73
C LEU A 127 -35.90 -20.30 -102.40
N GLY A 128 -36.95 -21.06 -102.10
CA GLY A 128 -37.65 -21.01 -100.81
C GLY A 128 -36.75 -21.35 -99.62
N THR A 129 -35.88 -22.36 -99.76
CA THR A 129 -34.87 -22.65 -98.73
C THR A 129 -33.83 -21.53 -98.60
N ALA A 130 -33.41 -20.91 -99.70
CA ALA A 130 -32.48 -19.78 -99.67
C ALA A 130 -33.11 -18.54 -99.01
N MET A 131 -34.37 -18.22 -99.31
CA MET A 131 -35.11 -17.10 -98.69
C MET A 131 -35.31 -17.31 -97.19
N SER A 132 -35.72 -18.52 -96.76
CA SER A 132 -35.86 -18.82 -95.32
C SER A 132 -34.52 -18.72 -94.58
N ARG A 133 -33.40 -19.13 -95.21
CA ARG A 133 -32.06 -18.97 -94.67
C ARG A 133 -31.61 -17.50 -94.59
N ALA A 134 -31.93 -16.68 -95.60
CA ALA A 134 -31.64 -15.25 -95.59
C ALA A 134 -32.37 -14.55 -94.43
N SER A 135 -33.68 -14.76 -94.29
CA SER A 135 -34.48 -14.19 -93.20
C SER A 135 -34.01 -14.67 -91.81
N ALA A 136 -33.55 -15.92 -91.67
CA ALA A 136 -32.95 -16.42 -90.44
C ALA A 136 -31.62 -15.71 -90.11
N LEU A 137 -30.78 -15.44 -91.11
CA LEU A 137 -29.51 -14.71 -90.95
C LEU A 137 -29.74 -13.22 -90.64
N GLU A 138 -30.72 -12.56 -91.30
CA GLU A 138 -31.16 -11.20 -90.97
C GLU A 138 -31.66 -11.12 -89.51
N SER A 139 -32.45 -12.11 -89.07
CA SER A 139 -32.90 -12.20 -87.67
C SER A 139 -31.74 -12.44 -86.68
N GLN A 140 -30.63 -13.04 -87.10
CA GLN A 140 -29.42 -13.19 -86.27
C GLN A 140 -28.59 -11.91 -86.27
N LEU A 141 -28.44 -11.25 -87.43
CA LEU A 141 -27.74 -9.97 -87.56
C LEU A 141 -28.38 -8.91 -86.67
N ASN A 142 -29.70 -8.67 -86.81
CA ASN A 142 -30.44 -7.69 -86.01
C ASN A 142 -30.33 -7.95 -84.50
N LYS A 143 -30.27 -9.21 -84.07
CA LYS A 143 -30.01 -9.59 -82.66
C LYS A 143 -28.59 -9.26 -82.22
N SER A 144 -27.59 -9.53 -83.07
CA SER A 144 -26.19 -9.21 -82.77
C SER A 144 -25.92 -7.69 -82.75
N GLU A 145 -26.59 -6.92 -83.61
CA GLU A 145 -26.53 -5.45 -83.63
C GLU A 145 -27.18 -4.84 -82.38
N ALA A 146 -28.34 -5.36 -81.95
CA ALA A 146 -28.97 -4.95 -80.69
C ALA A 146 -28.11 -5.31 -79.46
N ALA A 147 -27.46 -6.47 -79.46
CA ALA A 147 -26.52 -6.87 -78.42
C ALA A 147 -25.26 -5.99 -78.40
N LEU A 148 -24.73 -5.61 -79.57
CA LEU A 148 -23.61 -4.68 -79.69
C LEU A 148 -23.98 -3.27 -79.21
N ALA A 149 -25.15 -2.74 -79.60
CA ALA A 149 -25.62 -1.43 -79.18
C ALA A 149 -25.84 -1.34 -77.66
N THR A 150 -26.38 -2.39 -77.04
CA THR A 150 -26.52 -2.46 -75.57
C THR A 150 -25.17 -2.60 -74.86
N ALA A 151 -24.24 -3.41 -75.38
CA ALA A 151 -22.89 -3.52 -74.83
C ALA A 151 -22.09 -2.21 -74.94
N LEU A 152 -22.22 -1.47 -76.05
CA LEU A 152 -21.60 -0.15 -76.22
C LEU A 152 -22.19 0.89 -75.25
N SER A 153 -23.50 0.88 -75.03
CA SER A 153 -24.17 1.75 -74.04
C SER A 153 -23.71 1.45 -72.61
N GLN A 154 -23.59 0.16 -72.26
CA GLN A 154 -23.05 -0.27 -70.96
C GLN A 154 -21.58 0.11 -70.79
N ASN A 155 -20.76 -0.02 -71.84
CA ASN A 155 -19.36 0.41 -71.81
C ASN A 155 -19.24 1.93 -71.60
N ALA A 156 -20.05 2.72 -72.31
CA ALA A 156 -20.10 4.17 -72.13
C ALA A 156 -20.46 4.56 -70.68
N ALA A 157 -21.50 3.93 -70.10
CA ALA A 157 -21.89 4.15 -68.71
C ALA A 157 -20.75 3.83 -67.72
N LEU A 158 -20.13 2.64 -67.87
CA LEU A 158 -18.99 2.24 -67.04
C LEU A 158 -17.78 3.17 -67.21
N THR A 159 -17.52 3.72 -68.40
CA THR A 159 -16.45 4.72 -68.58
C THR A 159 -16.73 6.05 -67.90
N ALA A 160 -18.00 6.46 -67.80
CA ALA A 160 -18.40 7.64 -67.02
C ALA A 160 -18.27 7.40 -65.52
N GLU A 161 -18.77 6.27 -65.01
CA GLU A 161 -18.60 5.87 -63.60
C GLU A 161 -17.12 5.79 -63.21
N LEU A 162 -16.27 5.21 -64.06
CA LEU A 162 -14.82 5.18 -63.84
C LEU A 162 -14.15 6.55 -63.90
N ALA A 163 -14.72 7.53 -64.60
CA ALA A 163 -14.23 8.91 -64.59
C ALA A 163 -14.63 9.63 -63.29
N ASP A 164 -15.87 9.44 -62.83
CA ASP A 164 -16.36 10.02 -61.58
C ASP A 164 -15.65 9.41 -60.35
N VAL A 165 -15.40 8.10 -60.34
CA VAL A 165 -14.62 7.43 -59.28
C VAL A 165 -13.16 7.89 -59.27
N LYS A 166 -12.55 8.16 -60.42
CA LYS A 166 -11.22 8.80 -60.47
C LYS A 166 -11.25 10.25 -59.97
N SER A 167 -12.31 10.99 -60.31
CA SER A 167 -12.54 12.37 -59.85
C SER A 167 -12.74 12.46 -58.34
N SER A 168 -13.40 11.48 -57.71
CA SER A 168 -13.54 11.41 -56.26
C SER A 168 -12.28 10.89 -55.56
N LEU A 169 -11.54 9.95 -56.16
CA LEU A 169 -10.24 9.49 -55.66
C LEU A 169 -9.23 10.63 -55.56
N VAL A 170 -9.03 11.40 -56.63
CA VAL A 170 -8.09 12.54 -56.62
C VAL A 170 -8.46 13.57 -55.56
N LYS A 171 -9.75 13.90 -55.40
CA LYS A 171 -10.23 14.80 -54.33
C LYS A 171 -9.95 14.24 -52.92
N ALA A 172 -10.06 12.93 -52.74
CA ALA A 172 -9.74 12.27 -51.48
C ALA A 172 -8.23 12.32 -51.20
N GLU A 173 -7.39 12.02 -52.21
CA GLU A 173 -5.93 12.11 -52.14
C GLU A 173 -5.44 13.53 -51.83
N ASP A 174 -5.98 14.55 -52.50
CA ASP A 174 -5.72 15.97 -52.21
C ASP A 174 -6.11 16.33 -50.77
N SER A 175 -7.30 15.93 -50.32
CA SER A 175 -7.77 16.21 -48.96
C SER A 175 -6.90 15.53 -47.88
N HIS A 176 -6.45 14.30 -48.14
CA HIS A 176 -5.53 13.57 -47.28
C HIS A 176 -4.15 14.25 -47.25
N ALA A 177 -3.64 14.71 -48.39
CA ALA A 177 -2.39 15.45 -48.46
C ALA A 177 -2.46 16.82 -47.74
N VAL A 178 -3.61 17.49 -47.73
CA VAL A 178 -3.82 18.70 -46.92
C VAL A 178 -3.83 18.35 -45.42
N ALA A 179 -4.64 17.36 -45.01
CA ALA A 179 -4.71 16.93 -43.61
C ALA A 179 -3.36 16.44 -43.05
N LYS A 180 -2.56 15.75 -43.88
CA LYS A 180 -1.20 15.31 -43.52
C LYS A 180 -0.26 16.49 -43.25
N ARG A 181 -0.27 17.52 -44.10
CA ARG A 181 0.54 18.74 -43.90
C ARG A 181 0.07 19.55 -42.68
N GLN A 182 -1.23 19.55 -42.40
CA GLN A 182 -1.77 20.17 -41.17
C GLN A 182 -1.30 19.42 -39.93
N LEU A 183 -1.35 18.09 -39.91
CA LEU A 183 -0.82 17.27 -38.82
C LEU A 183 0.69 17.47 -38.63
N GLU A 184 1.47 17.58 -39.71
CA GLU A 184 2.90 17.90 -39.67
C GLU A 184 3.17 19.29 -39.06
N ALA A 185 2.37 20.31 -39.42
CA ALA A 185 2.48 21.65 -38.83
C ALA A 185 2.08 21.70 -37.34
N GLU A 186 0.96 21.06 -36.97
CA GLU A 186 0.49 21.00 -35.58
C GLU A 186 1.43 20.19 -34.68
N THR A 187 2.04 19.11 -35.19
CA THR A 187 3.03 18.34 -34.42
C THR A 187 4.32 19.11 -34.18
N LEU A 188 4.79 19.91 -35.15
CA LEU A 188 5.90 20.85 -34.95
C LEU A 188 5.54 21.94 -33.93
N MET A 189 4.38 22.59 -34.09
CA MET A 189 3.93 23.64 -33.16
C MET A 189 3.74 23.11 -31.73
N ARG A 190 3.27 21.87 -31.56
CA ARG A 190 3.18 21.21 -30.26
C ARG A 190 4.56 21.03 -29.62
N VAL A 191 5.56 20.57 -30.39
CA VAL A 191 6.94 20.41 -29.92
C VAL A 191 7.59 21.76 -29.57
N ASP A 192 7.39 22.81 -30.37
CA ASP A 192 7.87 24.15 -30.06
C ASP A 192 7.25 24.72 -28.77
N LEU A 193 5.97 24.43 -28.51
CA LEU A 193 5.29 24.79 -27.25
C LEU A 193 5.77 23.93 -26.08
N GLU A 194 5.96 22.62 -26.25
CA GLU A 194 6.53 21.70 -25.25
C GLU A 194 7.93 22.17 -24.82
N ASN A 195 8.82 22.43 -25.78
CA ASN A 195 10.16 23.00 -25.55
C ASN A 195 10.08 24.33 -24.78
N ARG A 196 9.18 25.24 -25.18
CA ARG A 196 9.02 26.54 -24.51
C ARG A 196 8.47 26.43 -23.10
N CYS A 197 7.58 25.46 -22.84
CA CYS A 197 7.07 25.17 -21.50
C CYS A 197 8.16 24.56 -20.61
N GLN A 198 9.04 23.71 -21.16
CA GLN A 198 10.21 23.20 -20.45
C GLN A 198 11.15 24.36 -20.07
N SER A 199 11.59 25.18 -21.03
CA SER A 199 12.50 26.30 -20.74
C SER A 199 11.90 27.31 -19.75
N LEU A 200 10.57 27.55 -19.77
CA LEU A 200 9.91 28.39 -18.77
C LEU A 200 9.82 27.73 -17.38
N SER A 201 9.80 26.41 -17.30
CA SER A 201 9.86 25.67 -16.03
C SER A 201 11.27 25.74 -15.43
N GLU A 202 12.29 25.52 -16.25
CA GLU A 202 13.72 25.66 -15.89
C GLU A 202 14.03 27.10 -15.42
N ASP A 203 13.53 28.13 -16.13
CA ASP A 203 13.62 29.55 -15.75
C ASP A 203 12.97 29.84 -14.38
N LEU A 204 11.87 29.14 -14.07
CA LEU A 204 11.08 29.30 -12.85
C LEU A 204 11.74 28.59 -11.67
N GLU A 205 12.29 27.39 -11.88
CA GLU A 205 13.06 26.65 -10.88
C GLU A 205 14.38 27.34 -10.55
N PHE A 206 15.09 27.88 -11.55
CA PHE A 206 16.25 28.73 -11.34
C PHE A 206 15.90 29.95 -10.47
N ARG A 207 14.80 30.65 -10.77
CA ARG A 207 14.34 31.79 -9.96
C ARG A 207 13.93 31.39 -8.54
N LYS A 208 13.27 30.25 -8.34
CA LYS A 208 13.00 29.71 -6.99
C LYS A 208 14.30 29.49 -6.23
N SER A 209 15.26 28.77 -6.82
CA SER A 209 16.55 28.49 -6.19
C SER A 209 17.31 29.79 -5.83
N MET A 210 17.27 30.80 -6.69
CA MET A 210 17.85 32.12 -6.42
C MET A 210 17.15 32.82 -5.24
N PHE A 211 15.81 32.88 -5.22
CA PHE A 211 15.07 33.48 -4.10
C PHE A 211 15.26 32.70 -2.79
N GLU A 212 15.40 31.38 -2.85
CA GLU A 212 15.72 30.55 -1.68
C GLU A 212 17.14 30.82 -1.15
N GLU A 213 18.12 31.08 -2.03
CA GLU A 213 19.47 31.50 -1.62
C GLU A 213 19.44 32.92 -1.01
N GLU A 214 18.77 33.89 -1.64
CA GLU A 214 18.59 35.24 -1.11
C GLU A 214 17.90 35.25 0.26
N VAL A 215 16.86 34.44 0.45
CA VAL A 215 16.17 34.26 1.74
C VAL A 215 17.09 33.58 2.76
N ARG A 216 17.93 32.63 2.35
CA ARG A 216 18.88 31.92 3.23
C ARG A 216 20.05 32.81 3.66
N GLU A 217 20.57 33.64 2.77
CA GLU A 217 21.59 34.64 3.09
C GLU A 217 21.02 35.75 3.98
N SER A 218 19.81 36.24 3.68
CA SER A 218 19.09 37.21 4.52
C SER A 218 18.82 36.68 5.93
N ARG A 219 18.35 35.42 6.06
CA ARG A 219 18.21 34.74 7.35
C ARG A 219 19.54 34.60 8.07
N ARG A 220 20.60 34.13 7.40
CA ARG A 220 21.96 34.03 7.96
C ARG A 220 22.46 35.38 8.47
N HIS A 221 22.23 36.47 7.74
CA HIS A 221 22.59 37.82 8.19
C HIS A 221 21.75 38.30 9.38
N GLN A 222 20.49 37.91 9.49
CA GLN A 222 19.68 38.21 10.67
C GLN A 222 20.11 37.36 11.89
N GLU A 223 20.37 36.07 11.70
CA GLU A 223 20.94 35.17 12.72
C GLU A 223 22.29 35.69 13.21
N GLN A 224 23.19 36.12 12.31
CA GLN A 224 24.46 36.76 12.65
C GLN A 224 24.26 37.98 13.55
N ARG A 225 23.35 38.91 13.18
CA ARG A 225 23.06 40.09 14.01
C ARG A 225 22.44 39.74 15.36
N ILE A 226 21.60 38.71 15.43
CA ILE A 226 21.01 38.24 16.70
C ILE A 226 22.13 37.68 17.59
N VAL A 227 23.01 36.83 17.05
CA VAL A 227 24.16 36.28 17.80
C VAL A 227 25.15 37.38 18.21
N GLU A 228 25.39 38.39 17.36
CA GLU A 228 26.20 39.57 17.71
C GLU A 228 25.58 40.33 18.88
N VAL A 229 24.28 40.65 18.82
CA VAL A 229 23.55 41.34 19.89
C VAL A 229 23.53 40.52 21.18
N ASP A 230 23.20 39.22 21.12
CA ASP A 230 23.19 38.33 22.27
C ASP A 230 24.60 38.16 22.87
N SER A 231 25.64 38.11 22.03
CA SER A 231 27.03 38.05 22.52
C SER A 231 27.47 39.33 23.22
N GLY A 232 27.08 40.50 22.69
CA GLY A 232 27.33 41.80 23.30
C GLY A 232 26.56 41.95 24.62
N VAL A 233 25.26 41.63 24.62
CA VAL A 233 24.40 41.63 25.82
C VAL A 233 24.92 40.68 26.88
N ARG A 234 25.39 39.48 26.49
CA ARG A 234 26.00 38.51 27.40
C ARG A 234 27.32 39.00 27.98
N GLN A 235 28.22 39.57 27.17
CA GLN A 235 29.44 40.20 27.68
C GLN A 235 29.11 41.36 28.64
N ASP A 236 28.08 42.16 28.33
CA ASP A 236 27.61 43.25 29.18
C ASP A 236 27.09 42.74 30.54
N TYR A 237 26.35 41.62 30.56
CA TYR A 237 25.89 40.97 31.79
C TYR A 237 27.04 40.33 32.57
N ASP A 238 27.92 39.57 31.91
CA ASP A 238 29.08 38.92 32.53
C ASP A 238 30.03 39.98 33.12
N PHE A 239 30.25 41.10 32.43
CA PHE A 239 31.03 42.25 32.93
C PHE A 239 30.37 42.93 34.13
N LYS A 240 29.07 43.24 34.07
CA LYS A 240 28.34 43.86 35.20
C LYS A 240 28.29 42.94 36.42
N LEU A 241 28.15 41.63 36.21
CA LEU A 241 28.21 40.62 37.27
C LEU A 241 29.61 40.50 37.87
N ALA A 242 30.66 40.44 37.04
CA ALA A 242 32.04 40.42 37.49
C ALA A 242 32.41 41.68 38.28
N GLN A 243 32.00 42.86 37.81
CA GLN A 243 32.18 44.13 38.51
C GLN A 243 31.46 44.13 39.86
N ALA A 244 30.18 43.73 39.91
CA ALA A 244 29.42 43.64 41.17
C ALA A 244 30.04 42.64 42.17
N LEU A 245 30.54 41.49 41.69
CA LEU A 245 31.26 40.52 42.51
C LEU A 245 32.62 41.05 42.99
N GLN A 246 33.31 41.85 42.18
CA GLN A 246 34.57 42.50 42.56
C GLN A 246 34.35 43.61 43.60
N ASP A 247 33.31 44.43 43.43
CA ASP A 247 32.95 45.47 44.41
C ASP A 247 32.47 44.86 45.72
N LEU A 248 31.70 43.76 45.69
CA LEU A 248 31.26 43.05 46.89
C LEU A 248 32.44 42.36 47.62
N ARG A 249 33.41 41.79 46.89
CA ARG A 249 34.68 41.33 47.47
C ARG A 249 35.45 42.48 48.11
N LYS A 250 35.61 43.60 47.40
CA LYS A 250 36.31 44.80 47.90
C LYS A 250 35.65 45.36 49.17
N GLN A 251 34.32 45.37 49.24
CA GLN A 251 33.58 45.75 50.46
C GLN A 251 33.84 44.79 51.63
N HIS A 252 33.92 43.48 51.39
CA HIS A 252 34.29 42.51 52.43
C HIS A 252 35.77 42.63 52.85
N ASP A 253 36.70 42.86 51.92
CA ASP A 253 38.11 43.11 52.24
C ASP A 253 38.28 44.42 53.05
N GLU A 254 37.52 45.47 52.71
CA GLU A 254 37.45 46.72 53.48
C GLU A 254 36.86 46.51 54.88
N GLN A 255 35.78 45.73 55.01
CA GLN A 255 35.20 45.35 56.31
C GLN A 255 36.20 44.55 57.16
N VAL A 256 36.87 43.54 56.59
CA VAL A 256 37.89 42.74 57.29
C VAL A 256 39.09 43.60 57.67
N SER A 257 39.50 44.55 56.82
CA SER A 257 40.57 45.50 57.12
C SER A 257 40.18 46.46 58.26
N LEU A 258 38.93 46.95 58.30
CA LEU A 258 38.41 47.77 59.39
C LEU A 258 38.35 46.98 60.71
N TYR A 259 37.74 45.79 60.72
CA TYR A 259 37.71 44.94 61.91
C TYR A 259 39.11 44.55 62.40
N LYS A 260 40.06 44.32 61.49
CA LYS A 260 41.47 44.11 61.84
C LYS A 260 42.08 45.35 62.47
N GLY A 261 41.85 46.55 61.92
CA GLY A 261 42.34 47.81 62.47
C GLY A 261 41.76 48.13 63.85
N GLU A 262 40.46 47.92 64.05
CA GLU A 262 39.81 48.02 65.37
C GLU A 262 40.39 47.01 66.36
N LEU A 263 40.60 45.76 65.93
CA LEU A 263 41.20 44.71 66.76
C LEU A 263 42.64 45.06 67.15
N GLU A 264 43.47 45.52 66.22
CA GLU A 264 44.82 46.02 66.48
C GLU A 264 44.81 47.23 67.42
N GLN A 265 43.87 48.17 67.26
CA GLN A 265 43.72 49.33 68.16
C GLN A 265 43.31 48.89 69.58
N THR A 266 42.39 47.93 69.73
CA THR A 266 42.04 47.41 71.06
C THR A 266 43.17 46.58 71.68
N PHE A 267 43.99 45.88 70.89
CA PHE A 267 45.21 45.24 71.39
C PHE A 267 46.25 46.26 71.84
N GLN A 268 46.49 47.33 71.08
CA GLN A 268 47.38 48.42 71.47
C GLN A 268 46.90 49.11 72.75
N ALA A 269 45.59 49.37 72.88
CA ALA A 269 45.00 49.92 74.10
C ALA A 269 45.16 48.98 75.31
N LYS A 270 44.97 47.66 75.13
CA LYS A 270 45.21 46.65 76.19
C LYS A 270 46.69 46.60 76.60
N LEU A 271 47.61 46.64 75.63
CA LEU A 271 49.07 46.67 75.89
C LEU A 271 49.50 47.95 76.61
N TYR A 272 48.96 49.11 76.20
CA TYR A 272 49.21 50.39 76.88
C TYR A 272 48.69 50.36 78.33
N ASN A 273 47.46 49.89 78.55
CA ASN A 273 46.88 49.76 79.89
C ASN A 273 47.67 48.77 80.77
N ALA A 274 48.16 47.66 80.21
CA ALA A 274 49.02 46.71 80.91
C ALA A 274 50.42 47.29 81.23
N LYS A 275 50.97 48.14 80.34
CA LYS A 275 52.22 48.87 80.60
C LYS A 275 52.04 49.90 81.71
N VAL A 276 50.96 50.67 81.68
CA VAL A 276 50.63 51.66 82.71
C VAL A 276 50.35 50.98 84.06
N SER A 277 49.65 49.84 84.09
CA SER A 277 49.44 49.10 85.35
C SER A 277 50.74 48.47 85.89
N SER A 278 51.66 48.01 85.02
CA SER A 278 53.01 47.63 85.44
C SER A 278 53.74 48.83 86.05
N GLU A 279 53.78 49.97 85.38
CA GLU A 279 54.45 51.18 85.88
C GLU A 279 53.86 51.69 87.21
N ILE A 280 52.57 51.49 87.46
CA ILE A 280 51.92 51.78 88.76
C ILE A 280 52.38 50.77 89.82
N ASN A 281 52.41 49.48 89.47
CA ASN A 281 52.86 48.42 90.37
C ASN A 281 54.36 48.55 90.73
N ASP A 282 55.20 48.94 89.78
CA ASP A 282 56.63 49.20 89.99
C ASP A 282 56.86 50.41 90.90
N LYS A 283 56.04 51.47 90.76
CA LYS A 283 56.05 52.63 91.68
C LYS A 283 55.61 52.22 93.09
N ALA A 284 54.55 51.43 93.22
CA ALA A 284 54.11 50.89 94.51
C ALA A 284 55.15 49.95 95.15
N MET A 285 55.91 49.21 94.34
CA MET A 285 57.04 48.39 94.81
C MET A 285 58.22 49.25 95.28
N SER A 286 58.44 50.44 94.71
CA SER A 286 59.44 51.40 95.20
C SER A 286 59.05 51.96 96.56
N THR A 287 57.83 52.50 96.69
CA THR A 287 57.36 53.07 97.96
C THR A 287 57.35 52.03 99.08
N ALA A 288 56.93 50.79 98.80
CA ALA A 288 57.00 49.70 99.78
C ALA A 288 58.44 49.31 100.18
N ARG A 289 59.44 49.48 99.29
CA ARG A 289 60.87 49.31 99.63
C ARG A 289 61.40 50.46 100.49
N GLU A 290 60.96 51.69 100.21
CA GLU A 290 61.34 52.89 100.96
C GLU A 290 60.78 52.84 102.39
N GLU A 291 59.50 52.50 102.56
CA GLU A 291 58.87 52.23 103.87
C GLU A 291 59.57 51.10 104.64
N LEU A 292 59.93 50.01 103.95
CA LEU A 292 60.68 48.91 104.57
C LEU A 292 62.07 49.38 105.07
N GLN A 293 62.76 50.24 104.31
CA GLN A 293 64.07 50.75 104.70
C GLN A 293 63.97 51.73 105.89
N GLU A 294 62.95 52.58 105.94
CA GLU A 294 62.66 53.38 107.15
C GLU A 294 62.37 52.50 108.37
N SER A 295 61.59 51.42 108.19
CA SER A 295 61.27 50.50 109.29
C SER A 295 62.51 49.84 109.88
N ARG A 296 63.51 49.50 109.04
CA ARG A 296 64.79 48.92 109.48
C ARG A 296 65.60 49.89 110.33
N VAL A 297 65.79 51.13 109.86
CA VAL A 297 66.51 52.17 110.62
C VAL A 297 65.80 52.46 111.95
N ARG A 298 64.47 52.47 111.95
CA ARG A 298 63.66 52.65 113.17
C ARG A 298 63.87 51.49 114.17
N ILE A 299 63.93 50.23 113.71
CA ILE A 299 64.23 49.04 114.53
C ILE A 299 65.64 49.11 115.12
N GLU A 300 66.66 49.46 114.34
CA GLU A 300 68.04 49.58 114.82
C GLU A 300 68.17 50.61 115.96
N SER A 301 67.48 51.76 115.83
CA SER A 301 67.47 52.79 116.88
C SER A 301 66.84 52.34 118.20
N LEU A 302 65.77 51.53 118.13
CA LEU A 302 65.09 50.97 119.31
C LEU A 302 65.90 49.83 119.95
N GLY A 303 66.59 49.02 119.14
CA GLY A 303 67.53 48.01 119.63
C GLY A 303 68.66 48.59 120.48
N TYR A 304 69.19 49.76 120.07
CA TYR A 304 70.19 50.48 120.87
C TYR A 304 69.64 50.90 122.23
N GLN A 305 68.42 51.45 122.29
CA GLN A 305 67.77 51.88 123.54
C GLN A 305 67.50 50.71 124.50
N LEU A 306 67.02 49.56 123.99
CA LEU A 306 66.83 48.35 124.79
C LEU A 306 68.14 47.87 125.44
N SER A 307 69.25 47.89 124.69
CA SER A 307 70.56 47.45 125.19
C SER A 307 71.09 48.28 126.36
N ALA A 308 70.72 49.58 126.42
CA ALA A 308 71.10 50.48 127.50
C ALA A 308 70.29 50.21 128.78
N LEU A 309 68.96 50.06 128.65
CA LEU A 309 68.07 49.77 129.77
C LEU A 309 68.38 48.40 130.40
N GLN A 310 68.67 47.37 129.60
CA GLN A 310 68.88 46.02 130.10
C GLN A 310 70.14 45.90 131.00
N LYS A 311 71.18 46.71 130.75
CA LYS A 311 72.36 46.83 131.64
C LYS A 311 72.04 47.48 132.99
N GLN A 312 71.02 48.33 133.04
CA GLN A 312 70.60 49.00 134.28
C GLN A 312 69.78 48.07 135.18
N VAL A 313 69.04 47.12 134.59
CA VAL A 313 68.27 46.09 135.32
C VAL A 313 69.21 45.11 136.03
N THR A 314 70.18 44.51 135.33
CA THR A 314 71.07 43.50 135.94
C THR A 314 71.84 44.04 137.15
N ALA A 315 72.26 45.32 137.08
CA ALA A 315 72.96 45.99 138.18
C ALA A 315 72.10 46.24 139.43
N SER A 316 70.76 46.24 139.32
CA SER A 316 69.86 46.32 140.48
C SER A 316 69.49 44.95 141.04
N GLU A 317 69.37 43.92 140.20
CA GLU A 317 69.05 42.55 140.60
C GLU A 317 70.14 41.90 141.46
N ASP A 318 71.41 42.09 141.12
CA ASP A 318 72.53 41.54 141.90
C ASP A 318 72.56 42.12 143.33
N ARG A 319 72.18 43.38 143.50
CA ARG A 319 72.15 44.08 144.78
C ARG A 319 70.95 43.69 145.68
N ILE A 320 69.92 43.10 145.11
CA ILE A 320 68.83 42.47 145.88
C ILE A 320 69.31 41.12 146.42
N ARG A 321 70.02 40.34 145.60
CA ARG A 321 70.45 38.97 145.93
C ARG A 321 71.35 38.89 147.17
N GLU A 322 72.30 39.82 147.31
CA GLU A 322 73.17 39.93 148.51
C GLU A 322 72.35 40.12 149.82
N LEU A 323 71.25 40.87 149.77
CA LEU A 323 70.44 41.19 150.95
C LEU A 323 69.53 40.02 151.37
N GLU A 324 69.07 39.22 150.41
CA GLU A 324 68.21 38.05 150.67
C GLU A 324 69.00 36.88 151.30
N GLU A 325 70.25 36.66 150.86
CA GLU A 325 71.10 35.57 151.36
C GLU A 325 71.41 35.74 152.86
N ILE A 326 71.79 36.95 153.29
CA ILE A 326 72.03 37.29 154.71
C ILE A 326 70.78 37.03 155.56
N LEU A 327 69.60 37.44 155.07
CA LEU A 327 68.32 37.28 155.77
C LEU A 327 67.88 35.81 155.88
N SER A 328 68.35 34.94 154.98
CA SER A 328 68.09 33.49 155.03
C SER A 328 68.91 32.81 156.13
N ALA A 329 70.20 33.17 156.26
CA ALA A 329 71.16 32.51 157.14
C ALA A 329 70.79 32.62 158.64
N GLU A 330 70.22 33.74 159.08
CA GLU A 330 69.76 33.90 160.46
C GLU A 330 68.53 33.03 160.78
N ARG A 331 67.58 32.93 159.84
CA ARG A 331 66.32 32.18 160.04
C ARG A 331 66.57 30.69 160.31
N ASP A 332 67.45 30.06 159.54
CA ASP A 332 67.78 28.64 159.72
C ASP A 332 68.73 28.37 160.89
N LYS A 333 69.36 29.41 161.47
CA LYS A 333 70.08 29.31 162.74
C LYS A 333 69.12 29.23 163.93
N HIS A 334 68.00 29.97 163.88
CA HIS A 334 66.94 29.89 164.89
C HIS A 334 66.13 28.59 164.80
N ARG A 335 65.82 28.11 163.59
CA ARG A 335 65.04 26.86 163.37
C ARG A 335 65.66 25.64 164.07
N ARG A 336 66.95 25.38 163.82
CA ARG A 336 67.70 24.25 164.39
C ARG A 336 67.81 24.27 165.92
N ALA A 337 67.73 25.46 166.54
CA ALA A 337 67.76 25.59 168.00
C ALA A 337 66.45 25.14 168.66
N ILE A 338 65.33 25.17 167.94
CA ILE A 338 64.02 24.69 168.41
C ILE A 338 63.94 23.17 168.25
N GLU A 339 64.26 22.66 167.06
CA GLU A 339 64.22 21.23 166.72
C GLU A 339 65.01 20.37 167.73
N GLY A 340 66.22 20.81 168.12
CA GLY A 340 67.03 20.12 169.12
C GLY A 340 66.41 20.06 170.51
N LYS A 341 65.60 21.06 170.90
CA LYS A 341 64.90 21.09 172.21
C LYS A 341 63.63 20.25 172.22
N GLU A 342 63.00 20.02 171.08
CA GLU A 342 61.83 19.14 170.98
C GLU A 342 62.22 17.66 171.11
N VAL A 343 63.37 17.26 170.55
CA VAL A 343 63.89 15.87 170.66
C VAL A 343 64.28 15.51 172.10
N GLU A 344 64.98 16.40 172.83
CA GLU A 344 65.26 16.24 174.26
C GLU A 344 63.97 16.00 175.08
N MET A 345 62.88 16.67 174.70
CA MET A 345 61.58 16.59 175.35
C MET A 345 60.75 15.35 174.95
N SER A 346 61.02 14.68 173.82
CA SER A 346 60.44 13.36 173.53
C SER A 346 61.13 12.26 174.32
N GLU A 347 62.46 12.17 174.29
CA GLU A 347 63.18 11.06 174.94
C GLU A 347 62.92 11.00 176.45
N MET A 348 62.78 12.16 177.11
CA MET A 348 62.44 12.23 178.54
C MET A 348 61.06 11.67 178.86
N ARG A 349 60.09 11.75 177.94
CA ARG A 349 58.74 11.17 178.13
C ARG A 349 58.76 9.66 177.93
N ASP A 350 59.48 9.17 176.92
CA ASP A 350 59.51 7.74 176.60
C ASP A 350 60.22 6.94 177.69
N ARG A 351 61.33 7.47 178.26
CA ARG A 351 61.98 6.89 179.43
C ARG A 351 61.06 6.86 180.66
N MET A 352 60.24 7.89 180.88
CA MET A 352 59.27 7.95 181.98
C MET A 352 58.12 6.94 181.79
N ASN A 353 57.64 6.75 180.56
CA ASN A 353 56.62 5.76 180.24
C ASN A 353 57.13 4.32 180.41
N ALA A 354 58.40 4.05 180.09
CA ALA A 354 59.01 2.74 180.33
C ALA A 354 58.99 2.37 181.83
N GLN A 355 59.40 3.30 182.71
CA GLN A 355 59.37 3.08 184.15
C GLN A 355 57.95 2.86 184.70
N LEU A 356 56.94 3.54 184.15
CA LEU A 356 55.53 3.33 184.54
C LEU A 356 55.05 1.91 184.24
N ASN A 357 55.52 1.29 183.16
CA ASN A 357 55.19 -0.11 182.84
C ASN A 357 55.90 -1.10 183.77
N GLU A 358 57.19 -0.90 184.07
CA GLU A 358 57.93 -1.76 185.03
C GLU A 358 57.30 -1.76 186.42
N TYR A 359 56.82 -0.60 186.90
CA TYR A 359 56.08 -0.52 188.17
C TYR A 359 54.68 -1.17 188.11
N GLN A 360 54.04 -1.23 186.93
CA GLN A 360 52.75 -1.89 186.74
C GLN A 360 52.89 -3.43 186.75
N GLU A 361 53.92 -3.99 186.10
CA GLU A 361 54.21 -5.43 186.19
C GLU A 361 54.58 -5.85 187.62
N LEU A 362 55.33 -5.00 188.33
CA LEU A 362 55.68 -5.23 189.74
C LEU A 362 54.44 -5.17 190.67
N LEU A 363 53.44 -4.34 190.35
CA LEU A 363 52.16 -4.29 191.09
C LEU A 363 51.40 -5.61 190.99
N ASP A 364 51.33 -6.22 189.80
CA ASP A 364 50.60 -7.46 189.56
C ASP A 364 51.29 -8.68 190.23
N VAL A 365 52.63 -8.78 190.16
CA VAL A 365 53.39 -9.82 190.88
C VAL A 365 53.23 -9.67 192.40
N LYS A 366 53.21 -8.44 192.92
CA LYS A 366 53.05 -8.16 194.35
C LYS A 366 51.63 -8.45 194.84
N LEU A 367 50.60 -8.22 194.01
CA LEU A 367 49.22 -8.60 194.31
C LEU A 367 49.05 -10.12 194.47
N ALA A 368 49.75 -10.92 193.66
CA ALA A 368 49.76 -12.38 193.83
C ALA A 368 50.34 -12.81 195.18
N LEU A 369 51.50 -12.26 195.57
CA LEU A 369 52.18 -12.59 196.84
C LEU A 369 51.37 -12.17 198.07
N ASP A 370 50.71 -11.00 198.05
CA ASP A 370 49.84 -10.58 199.15
C ASP A 370 48.56 -11.45 199.26
N MET A 371 48.09 -12.05 198.16
CA MET A 371 47.00 -13.03 198.19
C MET A 371 47.42 -14.36 198.82
N GLU A 372 48.68 -14.77 198.68
CA GLU A 372 49.23 -15.94 199.37
C GLU A 372 49.46 -15.68 200.87
N ILE A 373 49.98 -14.51 201.24
CA ILE A 373 50.14 -14.10 202.66
C ILE A 373 48.76 -13.99 203.36
N ASN A 374 47.71 -13.61 202.62
CA ASN A 374 46.31 -13.65 203.08
C ASN A 374 45.80 -15.05 203.47
N ALA A 375 46.48 -16.13 203.08
CA ALA A 375 46.17 -17.49 203.54
C ALA A 375 46.90 -17.82 204.85
N TYR A 376 48.18 -17.46 204.97
CA TYR A 376 48.99 -17.80 206.15
C TYR A 376 48.67 -16.95 207.39
N ARG A 377 48.32 -15.67 207.22
CA ARG A 377 47.87 -14.77 208.31
C ARG A 377 46.36 -14.82 208.60
N LYS A 378 45.66 -15.85 208.09
CA LYS A 378 44.27 -16.17 208.48
C LYS A 378 44.15 -17.21 209.59
N LEU A 379 45.28 -17.72 210.11
CA LEU A 379 45.32 -18.84 211.05
C LEU A 379 46.28 -18.65 212.24
N LEU A 380 47.24 -17.73 212.14
CA LEU A 380 47.89 -17.09 213.30
C LEU A 380 47.54 -15.59 213.27
N GLU A 381 47.54 -14.94 214.44
CA GLU A 381 47.33 -13.49 214.62
C GLU A 381 45.95 -13.00 214.12
N GLY A 382 44.84 -13.28 214.83
CA GLY A 382 44.75 -13.86 216.16
C GLY A 382 45.23 -12.91 217.25
N GLU A 383 44.52 -11.80 217.46
CA GLU A 383 44.89 -10.61 218.26
C GLU A 383 45.82 -9.57 217.52
N GLU A 384 45.96 -8.36 218.09
CA GLU A 384 47.04 -7.35 217.87
C GLU A 384 47.17 -6.43 216.58
N CYS A 385 46.30 -5.39 216.45
CA CYS A 385 46.62 -3.94 216.14
C CYS A 385 46.97 -3.26 214.72
N ARG A 386 46.01 -2.49 214.07
CA ARG A 386 46.09 -1.07 213.43
C ARG A 386 46.39 -0.63 211.86
N LEU A 387 45.39 -0.36 210.89
CA LEU A 387 45.14 0.83 209.85
C LEU A 387 45.39 1.02 208.15
N LYS A 388 44.42 0.94 207.06
CA LYS A 388 43.93 1.73 205.67
C LYS A 388 44.28 1.81 203.98
N LEU A 389 43.29 1.85 202.91
CA LEU A 389 42.90 2.59 201.47
C LEU A 389 43.29 2.49 199.79
N SER A 390 42.45 2.74 198.62
CA SER A 390 42.71 3.10 197.02
C SER A 390 41.61 3.23 195.68
N PRO A 391 41.77 3.78 194.33
CA PRO A 391 40.80 4.02 193.02
C PRO A 391 41.15 4.24 191.33
N SER A 392 40.27 4.28 190.16
CA SER A 392 40.46 4.77 188.57
C SER A 392 39.39 4.69 187.21
N PRO A 393 39.52 5.28 185.87
CA PRO A 393 38.55 5.46 184.55
C PRO A 393 38.88 5.64 182.85
N SER A 394 37.99 5.69 181.68
CA SER A 394 38.21 6.01 180.07
C SER A 394 37.07 6.14 178.78
N SER A 395 37.24 6.47 177.36
CA SER A 395 36.31 6.37 175.98
C SER A 395 36.43 7.16 174.44
N ARG A 396 35.88 6.82 173.11
CA ARG A 396 35.76 7.54 171.62
C ARG A 396 35.00 6.86 170.23
N VAL A 397 34.71 7.10 168.80
CA VAL A 397 34.41 8.04 167.47
C VAL A 397 33.97 7.34 165.95
N SER A 398 33.63 7.60 164.53
CA SER A 398 33.27 8.52 163.20
C SER A 398 32.81 7.80 161.70
N VAL A 399 32.47 8.08 160.29
CA VAL A 399 32.00 9.02 159.00
C VAL A 399 31.73 8.30 157.44
N SER A 400 31.37 8.55 156.02
CA SER A 400 31.02 9.44 154.65
C SER A 400 30.40 8.72 153.20
N ARG A 401 30.06 8.98 151.78
CA ARG A 401 29.80 9.92 150.44
C ARG A 401 29.20 9.37 148.91
N VAL A 402 28.91 10.08 147.65
CA VAL A 402 28.21 9.73 146.17
C VAL A 402 28.40 10.62 144.71
N THR A 403 27.93 10.69 143.31
CA THR A 403 27.18 10.15 141.93
C THR A 403 27.13 11.09 140.48
N GLY A 404 26.71 11.10 139.07
CA GLY A 404 26.05 10.50 137.68
C GLY A 404 25.87 11.46 136.25
N SER A 405 25.38 11.45 134.85
CA SER A 405 24.83 10.75 133.46
C SER A 405 24.61 11.54 131.92
N SER A 406 24.13 11.06 130.62
CA SER A 406 23.92 11.78 129.13
C SER A 406 23.17 11.20 127.67
N SER A 407 23.00 11.83 126.35
CA SER A 407 22.32 11.44 124.89
C SER A 407 22.49 12.29 123.40
N SER A 408 21.99 12.34 122.01
CA SER A 408 21.09 11.80 120.75
C SER A 408 21.15 12.38 119.11
N HIS A 409 20.38 12.03 117.91
CA HIS A 409 20.46 12.49 116.32
C HIS A 409 19.35 12.26 114.99
N SER A 410 19.46 12.66 113.58
CA SER A 410 18.44 12.55 112.27
C SER A 410 18.74 12.71 110.58
N SER A 411 17.82 12.74 109.44
CA SER A 411 18.01 12.82 107.79
C SER A 411 16.86 13.03 106.52
N LYS A 412 17.04 13.09 105.07
CA LYS A 412 16.06 13.44 103.76
C LYS A 412 16.27 13.07 102.09
N ARG A 413 15.38 13.29 100.95
CA ARG A 413 15.44 13.02 99.30
C ARG A 413 14.49 13.69 98.04
N LYS A 414 14.44 13.35 96.62
CA LYS A 414 13.76 13.99 95.26
C LYS A 414 13.36 13.20 93.81
N ARG A 415 12.76 13.75 92.60
CA ARG A 415 12.15 13.16 91.19
C ARG A 415 12.17 13.92 89.67
N VAL A 416 11.80 13.39 88.38
CA VAL A 416 11.57 14.03 86.89
C VAL A 416 10.98 13.22 85.54
N GLU A 417 10.63 13.77 84.25
CA GLU A 417 9.83 13.27 82.93
C GLU A 417 10.24 13.80 81.37
N VAL A 418 9.78 13.72 80.00
CA VAL A 418 8.71 13.28 78.84
C VAL A 418 9.22 13.37 77.22
N GLU A 419 8.75 13.28 75.84
CA GLU A 419 7.61 13.12 74.69
C GLU A 419 8.10 12.82 73.09
N ALA A 420 7.62 12.78 71.72
CA ALA A 420 6.46 12.92 70.61
C ALA A 420 6.70 12.47 68.97
N LYS A 421 5.80 12.55 67.82
CA LYS A 421 5.98 12.11 66.25
C LYS A 421 5.04 12.51 64.89
N ASP A 422 5.11 11.92 63.57
CA ASP A 422 4.60 12.11 62.05
C ASP A 422 4.35 10.77 61.11
N VAL A 423 4.12 10.69 59.73
CA VAL A 423 4.30 9.55 58.63
C VAL A 423 3.15 8.68 57.90
N ALA A 424 3.36 8.03 56.67
CA ALA A 424 2.44 7.14 55.79
C ALA A 424 3.05 6.14 54.66
N GLU A 425 2.31 5.31 53.81
CA GLU A 425 2.80 4.16 52.88
C GLU A 425 2.01 3.66 51.55
N ILE A 426 2.35 2.49 50.88
CA ILE A 426 2.20 2.06 49.40
C ILE A 426 1.85 0.52 49.12
N ASP A 427 1.41 0.06 47.90
CA ASP A 427 1.73 -1.30 47.27
C ASP A 427 1.37 -1.50 45.73
N LEU A 428 1.92 -2.55 45.03
CA LEU A 428 1.80 -2.87 43.56
C LEU A 428 2.13 -4.36 43.15
N ASP A 429 1.56 -4.92 42.05
CA ASP A 429 2.17 -5.95 41.14
C ASP A 429 1.37 -6.25 39.82
N GLU A 430 1.95 -7.09 38.94
CA GLU A 430 1.56 -7.69 37.63
C GLU A 430 1.97 -6.96 36.32
N GLY A 431 2.50 -7.74 35.38
CA GLY A 431 3.34 -7.28 34.26
C GLY A 431 2.61 -6.85 32.98
N GLN A 432 3.26 -5.97 32.20
CA GLN A 432 2.65 -5.28 31.06
C GLN A 432 3.39 -5.49 29.74
N LEU A 433 2.64 -5.70 28.66
CA LEU A 433 3.09 -5.52 27.29
C LEU A 433 2.92 -4.04 26.92
N LEU A 434 4.02 -3.34 26.64
CA LEU A 434 4.01 -1.90 26.44
C LEU A 434 3.67 -1.54 25.00
N VAL A 435 2.43 -1.12 24.76
CA VAL A 435 2.00 -0.46 23.52
C VAL A 435 1.96 1.04 23.78
N SER A 436 2.82 1.80 23.08
CA SER A 436 2.77 3.27 23.08
C SER A 436 2.07 3.75 21.81
N GLU A 437 1.01 4.53 21.97
CA GLU A 437 0.32 5.19 20.85
C GLU A 437 0.44 6.70 20.97
N GLU A 438 0.78 7.37 19.87
CA GLU A 438 0.70 8.83 19.76
C GLU A 438 -0.31 9.19 18.66
N ALA A 439 -1.11 10.22 18.90
CA ALA A 439 -2.12 10.67 17.94
C ALA A 439 -2.13 12.20 17.85
N THR A 440 -2.17 12.71 16.62
CA THR A 440 -2.25 14.14 16.32
C THR A 440 -3.35 14.40 15.29
N SER A 441 -4.04 15.53 15.43
CA SER A 441 -4.92 16.07 14.39
C SER A 441 -4.73 17.58 14.32
N SER A 442 -4.66 18.11 13.10
CA SER A 442 -4.55 19.56 12.81
C SER A 442 -5.84 20.13 12.21
N GLY A 443 -6.83 19.28 11.96
CA GLY A 443 -8.15 19.66 11.43
C GLY A 443 -9.31 18.90 12.08
N ALA A 444 -10.47 18.93 11.42
CA ALA A 444 -11.75 18.43 11.96
C ALA A 444 -11.87 16.90 12.14
N VAL A 445 -10.88 16.12 11.69
CA VAL A 445 -10.95 14.65 11.63
C VAL A 445 -9.78 14.04 12.39
N SER A 446 -10.07 13.08 13.26
CA SER A 446 -9.07 12.27 13.97
C SER A 446 -9.05 10.81 13.50
N ILE A 447 -7.92 10.14 13.77
CA ILE A 447 -7.75 8.69 13.53
C ILE A 447 -7.97 7.98 14.86
N SER A 448 -9.01 7.16 14.95
CA SER A 448 -9.33 6.36 16.14
C SER A 448 -8.28 5.24 16.39
N PRO A 449 -8.28 4.58 17.56
CA PRO A 449 -7.37 3.45 17.83
C PRO A 449 -7.46 2.40 16.72
N THR A 450 -6.33 1.99 16.15
CA THR A 450 -6.34 1.04 15.04
C THR A 450 -6.55 -0.38 15.54
N ASP A 451 -7.25 -1.20 14.76
CA ASP A 451 -7.29 -2.64 14.99
C ASP A 451 -5.87 -3.22 14.91
N MET A 452 -5.44 -3.91 15.98
CA MET A 452 -4.13 -4.55 16.05
C MET A 452 -3.97 -5.72 15.08
N ASP A 453 -5.10 -6.30 14.63
CA ASP A 453 -5.17 -7.34 13.60
C ASP A 453 -5.20 -6.77 12.17
N GLY A 454 -5.21 -5.45 12.01
CA GLY A 454 -5.07 -4.77 10.71
C GLY A 454 -6.27 -4.93 9.77
N ASN A 455 -7.46 -5.25 10.28
CA ASN A 455 -8.66 -5.43 9.45
C ASN A 455 -9.24 -4.09 8.97
N ALA A 456 -9.11 -3.01 9.77
CA ALA A 456 -9.77 -1.74 9.53
C ALA A 456 -9.02 -0.52 10.07
N VAL A 457 -9.35 0.65 9.52
CA VAL A 457 -9.00 1.97 10.08
C VAL A 457 -10.28 2.83 10.12
N THR A 458 -10.59 3.41 11.28
CA THR A 458 -11.78 4.26 11.47
C THR A 458 -11.37 5.71 11.74
N LEU A 459 -12.03 6.63 11.05
CA LEU A 459 -11.86 8.09 11.17
C LEU A 459 -13.10 8.72 11.78
N ASN A 460 -12.93 9.69 12.67
CA ASN A 460 -14.03 10.43 13.31
C ASN A 460 -13.98 11.89 12.88
N ASN A 461 -15.12 12.50 12.55
CA ASN A 461 -15.25 13.96 12.47
C ASN A 461 -15.72 14.48 13.84
N ASP A 462 -14.80 15.05 14.60
CA ASP A 462 -15.02 15.48 15.99
C ASP A 462 -15.67 16.89 16.07
N THR A 463 -16.17 17.41 14.95
CA THR A 463 -16.77 18.76 14.84
C THR A 463 -18.24 18.75 14.46
N ASP A 464 -18.92 19.86 14.77
CA ASP A 464 -20.33 20.08 14.44
C ASP A 464 -20.57 20.49 12.97
N GLN A 465 -19.55 20.43 12.10
CA GLN A 465 -19.65 20.76 10.67
C GLN A 465 -19.35 19.55 9.77
N ASP A 466 -19.97 19.50 8.59
CA ASP A 466 -19.68 18.47 7.57
C ASP A 466 -18.28 18.68 6.97
N GLN A 467 -17.39 17.69 7.09
CA GLN A 467 -16.06 17.74 6.48
C GLN A 467 -16.09 17.12 5.07
N PRO A 468 -15.91 17.91 3.99
CA PRO A 468 -15.65 17.35 2.67
C PRO A 468 -14.26 16.68 2.65
N MET A 469 -14.21 15.42 2.21
CA MET A 469 -12.99 14.61 2.14
C MET A 469 -12.71 14.12 0.71
N GLY A 470 -13.20 14.86 -0.29
CA GLY A 470 -13.06 14.52 -1.70
C GLY A 470 -11.59 14.45 -2.11
N ASN A 471 -11.17 13.30 -2.68
CA ASN A 471 -9.78 12.99 -3.07
C ASN A 471 -8.75 12.83 -1.93
N TRP A 472 -9.14 12.95 -0.66
CA TRP A 472 -8.23 12.73 0.48
C TRP A 472 -7.68 11.29 0.46
N ARG A 473 -6.51 11.08 1.06
CA ARG A 473 -5.82 9.78 1.13
C ARG A 473 -5.60 9.36 2.58
N LEU A 474 -5.94 8.12 2.88
CA LEU A 474 -5.62 7.47 4.16
C LEU A 474 -4.45 6.53 3.91
N LYS A 475 -3.25 6.97 4.29
CA LYS A 475 -1.97 6.26 4.18
C LYS A 475 -1.72 5.44 5.44
N ARG A 476 -1.04 4.30 5.29
CA ARG A 476 -0.54 3.45 6.37
C ARG A 476 0.83 2.91 5.97
N GLN A 477 1.75 2.91 6.93
CA GLN A 477 3.07 2.32 6.83
C GLN A 477 3.31 1.45 8.08
N VAL A 478 4.02 0.33 7.90
CA VAL A 478 4.27 -0.68 8.95
C VAL A 478 5.73 -1.08 8.87
N ASP A 479 6.45 -1.09 9.99
CA ASP A 479 7.84 -1.52 10.15
C ASP A 479 8.82 -0.95 9.08
N ASN A 480 8.54 0.25 8.59
CA ASN A 480 9.23 0.96 7.50
C ASN A 480 9.20 0.25 6.11
N GLU A 481 8.24 -0.65 5.88
CA GLU A 481 7.94 -1.27 4.58
C GLU A 481 7.21 -0.31 3.59
N GLU A 482 6.75 -0.85 2.45
CA GLU A 482 6.06 -0.10 1.39
C GLU A 482 4.76 0.58 1.87
N GLU A 483 4.57 1.84 1.49
CA GLU A 483 3.43 2.65 1.91
C GLU A 483 2.15 2.29 1.15
N ILE A 484 1.09 1.89 1.88
CA ILE A 484 -0.22 1.59 1.30
C ILE A 484 -1.18 2.76 1.55
N PHE A 485 -2.02 3.12 0.57
CA PHE A 485 -3.01 4.19 0.75
C PHE A 485 -4.38 3.93 0.10
N TYR A 486 -5.44 4.20 0.85
CA TYR A 486 -6.81 4.28 0.35
C TYR A 486 -7.13 5.72 -0.10
N LYS A 487 -7.87 5.89 -1.20
CA LYS A 487 -8.29 7.22 -1.69
C LYS A 487 -9.82 7.38 -1.61
N PHE A 488 -10.27 8.43 -0.93
CA PHE A 488 -11.69 8.78 -0.83
C PHE A 488 -12.25 9.30 -2.16
N SER A 489 -13.49 8.95 -2.47
CA SER A 489 -14.13 9.38 -3.73
C SER A 489 -14.28 10.92 -3.79
N PRO A 490 -14.25 11.56 -4.98
CA PRO A 490 -14.33 13.02 -5.11
C PRO A 490 -15.59 13.68 -4.54
N LYS A 491 -16.62 12.90 -4.17
CA LYS A 491 -17.89 13.38 -3.60
C LYS A 491 -18.10 12.91 -2.14
N PHE A 492 -17.08 12.34 -1.50
CA PHE A 492 -17.20 11.86 -0.12
C PHE A 492 -17.18 13.04 0.87
N VAL A 493 -18.11 13.01 1.82
CA VAL A 493 -18.28 14.01 2.89
C VAL A 493 -18.56 13.24 4.17
N LEU A 494 -17.71 13.44 5.18
CA LEU A 494 -17.92 12.89 6.51
C LEU A 494 -18.78 13.87 7.31
N LYS A 495 -19.95 13.43 7.73
CA LYS A 495 -20.92 14.27 8.45
C LYS A 495 -20.39 14.70 9.82
N SER A 496 -20.92 15.80 10.34
CA SER A 496 -20.63 16.24 11.70
C SER A 496 -20.93 15.16 12.73
N GLN A 497 -20.03 14.99 13.71
CA GLN A 497 -20.12 13.98 14.78
C GLN A 497 -20.36 12.54 14.27
N GLN A 498 -19.87 12.20 13.06
CA GLN A 498 -19.93 10.84 12.49
C GLN A 498 -18.55 10.28 12.21
N SER A 499 -18.46 8.95 12.19
CA SER A 499 -17.27 8.21 11.82
C SER A 499 -17.44 7.43 10.51
N VAL A 500 -16.31 7.10 9.88
CA VAL A 500 -16.22 6.22 8.71
C VAL A 500 -15.12 5.19 8.92
N THR A 501 -15.46 3.92 8.70
CA THR A 501 -14.53 2.80 8.76
C THR A 501 -14.14 2.37 7.35
N VAL A 502 -12.83 2.26 7.10
CA VAL A 502 -12.29 1.69 5.86
C VAL A 502 -11.80 0.28 6.15
N TRP A 503 -12.61 -0.70 5.78
CA TRP A 503 -12.35 -2.13 5.91
C TRP A 503 -11.43 -2.62 4.79
N SER A 504 -10.49 -3.51 5.14
CA SER A 504 -9.70 -4.28 4.17
C SER A 504 -10.51 -5.44 3.57
N ALA A 505 -10.03 -6.05 2.49
CA ALA A 505 -10.74 -7.13 1.81
C ALA A 505 -10.90 -8.40 2.66
N ASN A 506 -9.94 -8.72 3.55
CA ASN A 506 -10.00 -9.92 4.40
C ASN A 506 -10.94 -9.76 5.61
N ALA A 507 -11.33 -8.53 5.96
CA ALA A 507 -12.20 -8.25 7.12
C ALA A 507 -13.63 -8.82 7.00
N GLY A 508 -14.03 -9.35 5.83
CA GLY A 508 -15.34 -9.97 5.60
C GLY A 508 -16.54 -9.01 5.56
N MET A 509 -16.31 -7.70 5.78
CA MET A 509 -17.37 -6.70 5.92
C MET A 509 -17.96 -6.24 4.57
N ALA A 510 -19.26 -5.95 4.57
CA ALA A 510 -19.99 -5.50 3.38
C ALA A 510 -19.83 -3.99 3.14
N HIS A 511 -19.58 -3.58 1.89
CA HIS A 511 -19.47 -2.17 1.53
C HIS A 511 -20.81 -1.44 1.66
N SER A 512 -20.93 -0.57 2.67
CA SER A 512 -22.14 0.19 3.00
C SER A 512 -21.79 1.67 3.21
N PRO A 513 -21.50 2.44 2.15
CA PRO A 513 -21.21 3.87 2.27
C PRO A 513 -22.45 4.65 2.76
N PRO A 514 -22.29 5.73 3.54
CA PRO A 514 -21.03 6.43 3.81
C PRO A 514 -20.21 5.89 4.98
N THR A 515 -20.77 5.05 5.87
CA THR A 515 -20.09 4.61 7.11
C THR A 515 -19.04 3.53 6.87
N ASP A 516 -19.29 2.60 5.95
CA ASP A 516 -18.47 1.39 5.77
C ASP A 516 -17.92 1.29 4.36
N LEU A 517 -16.67 1.70 4.20
CA LEU A 517 -15.93 1.65 2.93
C LEU A 517 -15.13 0.35 2.86
N LEU A 518 -15.13 -0.34 1.73
CA LEU A 518 -14.40 -1.61 1.56
C LEU A 518 -13.31 -1.47 0.50
N TRP A 519 -12.06 -1.60 0.93
CA TRP A 519 -10.89 -1.51 0.06
C TRP A 519 -10.59 -2.85 -0.62
N LYS A 520 -11.44 -3.21 -1.59
CA LYS A 520 -11.44 -4.52 -2.28
C LYS A 520 -10.12 -4.94 -2.95
N SER A 521 -9.18 -4.03 -3.18
CA SER A 521 -7.88 -4.33 -3.79
C SER A 521 -6.78 -4.66 -2.78
N GLN A 522 -7.02 -4.48 -1.48
CA GLN A 522 -6.00 -4.61 -0.44
C GLN A 522 -6.44 -5.65 0.60
N ALA A 523 -5.59 -6.67 0.83
CA ALA A 523 -5.91 -7.79 1.71
C ALA A 523 -6.09 -7.37 3.18
N SER A 524 -5.15 -6.57 3.71
CA SER A 524 -5.12 -6.05 5.09
C SER A 524 -4.46 -4.66 5.13
N TRP A 525 -4.66 -3.93 6.23
CA TRP A 525 -3.93 -2.68 6.54
C TRP A 525 -2.49 -2.89 7.06
N GLY A 526 -2.05 -4.15 7.12
CA GLY A 526 -0.74 -4.53 7.65
C GLY A 526 -0.71 -4.56 9.18
N THR A 527 0.08 -5.50 9.71
CA THR A 527 0.28 -5.71 11.15
C THR A 527 1.78 -5.86 11.39
N GLY A 528 2.29 -5.12 12.37
CA GLY A 528 3.72 -5.06 12.68
C GLY A 528 3.98 -4.51 14.07
N ASN A 529 5.23 -4.10 14.33
CA ASN A 529 5.65 -3.56 15.63
C ASN A 529 5.53 -2.03 15.68
N GLU A 530 6.01 -1.32 14.66
CA GLU A 530 5.83 0.11 14.45
C GLU A 530 4.80 0.32 13.31
N MET A 531 3.73 1.07 13.57
CA MET A 531 2.65 1.25 12.61
C MET A 531 2.19 2.72 12.60
N VAL A 532 2.37 3.41 11.47
CA VAL A 532 2.01 4.82 11.29
C VAL A 532 0.85 4.95 10.31
N THR A 533 -0.19 5.67 10.71
CA THR A 533 -1.39 5.95 9.90
C THR A 533 -1.50 7.46 9.71
N SER A 534 -1.67 7.90 8.47
CA SER A 534 -1.65 9.32 8.09
C SER A 534 -2.87 9.64 7.22
N LEU A 535 -3.66 10.64 7.63
CA LEU A 535 -4.73 11.20 6.82
C LEU A 535 -4.21 12.44 6.11
N ILE A 536 -4.21 12.41 4.77
CA ILE A 536 -3.67 13.45 3.90
C ILE A 536 -4.81 14.09 3.12
N ASN A 537 -4.86 15.42 3.10
CA ASN A 537 -5.91 16.18 2.43
C ASN A 537 -5.75 16.17 0.88
N ALA A 538 -6.59 16.94 0.17
CA ALA A 538 -6.56 17.00 -1.29
C ALA A 538 -5.30 17.71 -1.84
N ASP A 539 -4.76 18.65 -1.06
CA ASP A 539 -3.63 19.53 -1.40
C ASP A 539 -2.27 18.88 -1.07
N GLY A 540 -2.27 17.80 -0.28
CA GLY A 540 -1.10 17.00 0.06
C GLY A 540 -0.60 17.15 1.50
N GLU A 541 -1.29 17.94 2.33
CA GLU A 541 -0.93 18.18 3.73
C GLU A 541 -1.47 17.06 4.63
N GLU A 542 -0.71 16.72 5.67
CA GLU A 542 -1.10 15.73 6.68
C GLU A 542 -1.98 16.39 7.76
N VAL A 543 -3.24 15.95 7.82
CA VAL A 543 -4.29 16.56 8.68
C VAL A 543 -4.59 15.76 9.94
N ALA A 544 -4.19 14.49 9.99
CA ALA A 544 -4.13 13.69 11.21
C ALA A 544 -3.12 12.54 11.07
N THR A 545 -2.49 12.17 12.18
CA THR A 545 -1.49 11.10 12.27
C THR A 545 -1.78 10.23 13.49
N ARG A 546 -1.52 8.92 13.40
CA ARG A 546 -1.46 8.03 14.56
C ARG A 546 -0.32 7.02 14.41
N SER A 547 0.64 7.06 15.33
CA SER A 547 1.68 6.04 15.49
C SER A 547 1.27 5.04 16.58
N VAL A 548 1.62 3.78 16.38
CA VAL A 548 1.43 2.69 17.35
C VAL A 548 2.71 1.87 17.34
N THR A 549 3.40 1.83 18.49
CA THR A 549 4.65 1.08 18.66
C THR A 549 4.47 0.04 19.75
N LYS A 550 4.77 -1.23 19.43
CA LYS A 550 4.70 -2.39 20.32
C LYS A 550 6.10 -2.71 20.83
N THR A 551 6.32 -2.60 22.14
CA THR A 551 7.55 -3.02 22.81
C THR A 551 7.29 -4.29 23.61
N GLN A 552 7.88 -5.39 23.15
CA GLN A 552 7.86 -6.69 23.84
C GLN A 552 9.10 -6.78 24.74
N VAL A 553 8.88 -6.87 26.06
CA VAL A 553 9.95 -7.01 27.04
C VAL A 553 10.21 -8.50 27.28
N GLU A 554 11.23 -9.04 26.63
CA GLU A 554 11.74 -10.38 26.96
C GLU A 554 12.66 -10.29 28.18
N VAL A 555 12.33 -11.04 29.24
CA VAL A 555 13.15 -11.16 30.45
C VAL A 555 14.10 -12.34 30.27
N GLU A 556 15.20 -12.14 29.55
CA GLU A 556 16.28 -13.12 29.47
C GLU A 556 17.40 -12.77 30.47
N ASN A 557 18.02 -13.81 31.07
CA ASN A 557 19.05 -13.61 32.09
C ASN A 557 20.31 -13.04 31.44
N GLY A 558 20.83 -11.95 32.01
CA GLY A 558 21.88 -11.17 31.36
C GLY A 558 23.30 -11.73 31.48
N GLU A 559 24.19 -11.11 30.69
CA GLU A 559 25.62 -10.96 30.96
C GLU A 559 26.02 -9.51 30.62
N GLU A 560 27.08 -8.99 31.22
CA GLU A 560 27.49 -7.57 31.14
C GLU A 560 28.48 -7.33 29.99
N GLU A 561 28.15 -6.51 28.97
CA GLU A 561 29.15 -5.88 28.08
C GLU A 561 28.78 -4.44 27.66
N GLU A 562 29.78 -3.68 27.20
CA GLU A 562 29.74 -2.21 27.10
C GLU A 562 28.98 -1.64 25.89
N VAL A 563 28.05 -0.70 26.12
CA VAL A 563 27.35 0.04 25.05
C VAL A 563 28.22 1.19 24.50
N VAL A 564 29.11 0.90 23.57
CA VAL A 564 29.88 1.92 22.82
C VAL A 564 29.07 2.44 21.62
N VAL A 565 28.31 3.52 21.83
CA VAL A 565 27.50 4.15 20.79
C VAL A 565 28.37 4.83 19.72
N LYS A 566 28.63 4.12 18.60
CA LYS A 566 29.17 4.73 17.37
C LYS A 566 28.04 5.16 16.44
N THR A 567 27.74 6.45 16.42
CA THR A 567 26.79 7.05 15.47
C THR A 567 27.37 7.08 14.04
N GLY A 568 27.14 6.00 13.29
CA GLY A 568 27.57 5.81 11.91
C GLY A 568 26.83 6.72 10.91
N ARG A 569 27.19 8.01 10.87
CA ARG A 569 26.62 9.01 9.96
C ARG A 569 27.09 8.81 8.52
N VAL A 570 26.43 7.92 7.77
CA VAL A 570 26.65 7.76 6.33
C VAL A 570 25.99 8.94 5.59
N SER A 571 26.82 9.73 4.89
CA SER A 571 26.33 10.80 4.02
C SER A 571 25.90 10.22 2.68
N SER A 572 24.67 10.48 2.26
CA SER A 572 24.34 10.44 0.84
C SER A 572 25.27 11.38 0.07
N ARG A 573 25.72 10.94 -1.09
CA ARG A 573 26.29 11.78 -2.15
C ARG A 573 25.74 11.29 -3.46
N GLU A 574 24.88 12.10 -4.07
CA GLU A 574 24.59 11.97 -5.49
C GLU A 574 25.90 12.21 -6.27
N CYS A 575 26.06 11.48 -7.38
CA CYS A 575 27.11 11.75 -8.34
C CYS A 575 26.53 11.52 -9.73
N ALA A 576 26.17 12.60 -10.40
CA ALA A 576 25.69 12.58 -11.78
C ALA A 576 26.87 12.50 -12.77
N ILE A 577 26.53 12.27 -14.05
CA ILE A 577 27.40 12.31 -15.23
C ILE A 577 28.36 11.12 -15.35
N MET A 578 27.93 10.10 -16.08
CA MET A 578 28.18 10.11 -17.54
C MET A 578 26.96 9.56 -18.30
#